data_AF-A0A0S2I3H3-F1
#
_entry.id   AF-A0A0S2I3H3-F1
#
_cell.length_a   1.000
_cell.length_b   1.000
_cell.length_c   1.000
_cell.angle_alpha   90.00
_cell.angle_beta   90.00
_cell.angle_gamma   90.00
#
_symmetry.space_group_name_H-M   'P 1'
#
loop_
_entity.id
_entity.type
_entity.pdbx_description
1 polymer ?
#
loop_
_entity_poly.entity_id
_entity_poly.type
_entity_poly.pdbx_seq_one_letter_code
_entity_poly.pdbx_strand_id
1 'polypeptide(L)'
;MKITNIILALLTLTMLLACGQKQPKENEKHDKSHSESTMTGIWLRMSPQGPVKMEFKKTGKVTIDFGNDQAVEVSSNYTINGDTVEFTDVEGEMCPAPGTYLMDETPYYLAFDVLNDTCNGRIKTTSGFWTKPNFRELQETLDKQIAANPEAKLQLMRGRLYMATGNSEKARKDFSAFIAKDSSNARVFINRAATFFPGDMQSVLADCERAIALDPENKNAWFLRGLALYEMDRKKEACESFSKAIELGFSVLRIAEKQKCAEYWDIENTP
;
A
#
# COMPACT_ATOMS: atom_id res chain seq x y z
N MET A 1 -72.71 -13.07 -24.72
CA MET A 1 -73.42 -14.34 -24.43
C MET A 1 -72.44 -15.47 -24.73
N LYS A 2 -72.02 -16.21 -23.69
CA LYS A 2 -71.42 -17.57 -23.65
C LYS A 2 -70.17 -17.86 -24.53
N ILE A 3 -69.00 -18.11 -23.92
CA ILE A 3 -68.43 -19.42 -23.49
C ILE A 3 -68.14 -20.33 -24.71
N THR A 4 -67.07 -21.08 -24.92
CA THR A 4 -65.71 -21.38 -24.38
C THR A 4 -65.21 -22.54 -25.29
N ASN A 5 -63.90 -22.70 -25.55
CA ASN A 5 -63.14 -23.98 -25.64
C ASN A 5 -61.84 -23.80 -26.45
N ILE A 6 -60.67 -23.66 -25.80
CA ILE A 6 -59.66 -24.70 -25.41
C ILE A 6 -58.89 -25.24 -26.63
N ILE A 7 -57.54 -25.11 -26.61
CA ILE A 7 -56.51 -26.18 -26.74
C ILE A 7 -55.09 -25.56 -26.83
N LEU A 8 -54.32 -25.80 -25.74
CA LEU A 8 -52.96 -26.37 -25.67
C LEU A 8 -51.67 -25.64 -26.16
N ALA A 9 -50.77 -25.47 -25.16
CA ALA A 9 -49.30 -25.54 -25.16
C ALA A 9 -48.44 -24.55 -25.96
N LEU A 10 -47.58 -23.79 -25.25
CA LEU A 10 -46.16 -24.16 -25.04
C LEU A 10 -45.51 -23.22 -24.00
N LEU A 11 -44.82 -23.81 -23.01
CA LEU A 11 -43.86 -23.11 -22.16
C LEU A 11 -42.58 -22.84 -22.97
N THR A 12 -42.14 -21.58 -23.03
CA THR A 12 -40.71 -21.25 -23.17
C THR A 12 -40.35 -20.10 -22.23
N LEU A 13 -39.71 -20.49 -21.13
CA LEU A 13 -38.79 -19.71 -20.32
C LEU A 13 -37.64 -19.19 -21.20
N THR A 14 -37.30 -17.90 -21.13
CA THR A 14 -35.92 -17.42 -20.82
C THR A 14 -35.75 -15.90 -21.02
N MET A 15 -35.32 -15.28 -19.91
CA MET A 15 -34.31 -14.22 -19.76
C MET A 15 -34.42 -12.92 -20.56
N LEU A 16 -34.80 -11.86 -19.85
CA LEU A 16 -34.35 -10.50 -20.12
C LEU A 16 -32.82 -10.42 -20.00
N LEU A 17 -32.14 -10.15 -21.12
CA LEU A 17 -30.80 -9.60 -21.13
C LEU A 17 -30.87 -8.10 -20.75
N ALA A 18 -30.73 -7.80 -19.47
CA ALA A 18 -30.32 -6.48 -19.04
C ALA A 18 -28.82 -6.35 -19.29
N CYS A 19 -28.46 -5.73 -20.41
CA CYS A 19 -27.08 -5.39 -20.73
C CYS A 19 -26.59 -4.37 -19.68
N GLY A 20 -25.72 -4.81 -18.78
CA GLY A 20 -25.05 -3.97 -17.80
C GLY A 20 -24.19 -2.94 -18.50
N GLN A 21 -24.63 -1.68 -18.48
CA GLN A 21 -23.74 -0.55 -18.73
C GLN A 21 -22.78 -0.47 -17.55
N LYS A 22 -21.54 -0.91 -17.76
CA LYS A 22 -20.41 -0.61 -16.87
C LYS A 22 -20.33 0.92 -16.78
N GLN A 23 -20.73 1.47 -15.63
CA GLN A 23 -20.37 2.85 -15.31
C GLN A 23 -18.84 2.93 -15.26
N PRO A 24 -18.24 3.96 -15.87
CA PRO A 24 -16.80 4.12 -15.84
C PRO A 24 -16.36 4.34 -14.40
N LYS A 25 -15.32 3.60 -13.98
CA LYS A 25 -14.66 3.80 -12.68
C LYS A 25 -14.23 5.27 -12.59
N GLU A 26 -14.83 6.02 -11.67
CA GLU A 26 -14.27 7.27 -11.20
C GLU A 26 -12.95 6.91 -10.50
N ASN A 27 -11.86 6.91 -11.25
CA ASN A 27 -10.54 7.10 -10.67
C ASN A 27 -10.62 8.41 -9.88
N GLU A 28 -10.27 8.36 -8.58
CA GLU A 28 -9.96 9.55 -7.80
C GLU A 28 -8.98 10.39 -8.62
N LYS A 29 -9.51 11.41 -9.30
CA LYS A 29 -8.69 12.49 -9.82
C LYS A 29 -8.18 13.19 -8.57
N HIS A 30 -6.93 12.92 -8.22
CA HIS A 30 -6.14 13.82 -7.40
C HIS A 30 -6.42 15.25 -7.88
N ASP A 31 -6.93 16.09 -7.00
CA ASP A 31 -7.16 17.50 -7.28
C ASP A 31 -5.81 18.12 -7.69
N LYS A 32 -5.67 18.39 -8.99
CA LYS A 32 -4.40 18.73 -9.66
C LYS A 32 -4.04 20.20 -9.48
N SER A 33 -3.92 20.63 -8.24
CA SER A 33 -3.13 21.81 -7.91
C SER A 33 -1.66 21.38 -7.95
N HIS A 34 -0.89 21.78 -8.97
CA HIS A 34 0.57 21.67 -8.97
C HIS A 34 1.15 22.56 -7.86
N SER A 35 1.04 22.13 -6.61
CA SER A 35 1.87 22.68 -5.55
C SER A 35 3.27 22.10 -5.71
N GLU A 36 4.27 22.97 -5.74
CA GLU A 36 5.68 22.58 -5.65
C GLU A 36 5.87 21.59 -4.49
N SER A 37 6.43 20.40 -4.76
CA SER A 37 6.57 19.35 -3.74
C SER A 37 7.39 19.86 -2.55
N THR A 38 6.91 19.56 -1.34
CA THR A 38 7.58 19.92 -0.08
C THR A 38 8.44 18.76 0.45
N MET A 39 8.79 17.80 -0.43
CA MET A 39 9.50 16.59 -0.06
C MET A 39 10.89 16.90 0.52
N THR A 40 11.47 18.05 0.16
CA THR A 40 12.74 18.51 0.76
C THR A 40 12.70 18.59 2.29
N GLY A 41 13.84 18.32 2.91
CA GLY A 41 14.00 18.29 4.36
C GLY A 41 13.96 16.88 4.95
N ILE A 42 13.78 16.83 6.26
CA ILE A 42 13.88 15.61 7.05
C ILE A 42 12.50 14.96 7.19
N TRP A 43 12.49 13.64 7.05
CA TRP A 43 11.37 12.76 7.30
C TRP A 43 11.79 11.65 8.24
N LEU A 44 10.90 11.26 9.14
CA LEU A 44 11.14 10.31 10.21
C LEU A 44 10.15 9.15 10.14
N ARG A 45 10.64 7.96 10.47
CA ARG A 45 9.82 6.79 10.76
C ARG A 45 10.32 6.14 12.05
N MET A 46 9.45 5.97 13.04
CA MET A 46 9.83 5.38 14.32
C MET A 46 9.94 3.86 14.17
N SER A 47 11.04 3.29 14.67
CA SER A 47 11.26 1.85 14.77
C SER A 47 11.63 1.48 16.22
N PRO A 48 11.58 0.19 16.59
CA PRO A 48 12.04 -0.26 17.91
C PRO A 48 13.51 0.10 18.22
N GLN A 49 14.36 0.24 17.19
CA GLN A 49 15.77 0.59 17.32
C GLN A 49 16.02 2.11 17.39
N GLY A 50 14.98 2.93 17.19
CA GLY A 50 15.08 4.37 17.13
C GLY A 50 14.48 4.97 15.84
N PRO A 51 14.56 6.29 15.67
CA PRO A 51 14.05 6.96 14.49
C PRO A 51 14.91 6.66 13.27
N VAL A 52 14.31 6.06 12.25
CA VAL A 52 14.89 6.04 10.89
C VAL A 52 14.68 7.42 10.29
N LYS A 53 15.75 8.01 9.76
CA LYS A 53 15.76 9.36 9.19
C LYS A 53 16.00 9.27 7.68
N MET A 54 15.16 9.97 6.92
CA MET A 54 15.32 10.18 5.48
C MET A 54 15.41 11.68 5.23
N GLU A 55 16.48 12.14 4.57
CA GLU A 55 16.72 13.55 4.32
C GLU A 55 16.84 13.82 2.83
N PHE A 56 15.91 14.60 2.28
CA PHE A 56 15.91 15.06 0.89
C PHE A 56 16.55 16.44 0.81
N LYS A 57 17.70 16.52 0.17
CA LYS A 57 18.47 17.75 -0.01
C LYS A 57 18.05 18.43 -1.32
N LYS A 58 18.01 19.76 -1.30
CA LYS A 58 17.73 20.59 -2.50
C LYS A 58 18.67 20.33 -3.68
N THR A 59 19.82 19.70 -3.43
CA THR A 59 20.78 19.28 -4.47
C THR A 59 20.32 18.05 -5.26
N GLY A 60 19.12 17.49 -5.00
CA GLY A 60 18.65 16.26 -5.63
C GLY A 60 19.28 15.00 -5.02
N LYS A 61 19.74 15.07 -3.76
CA LYS A 61 20.34 13.94 -3.04
C LYS A 61 19.47 13.54 -1.86
N VAL A 62 19.20 12.25 -1.70
CA VAL A 62 18.54 11.67 -0.53
C VAL A 62 19.53 10.83 0.27
N THR A 63 19.50 10.96 1.59
CA THR A 63 20.30 10.17 2.51
C THR A 63 19.43 9.53 3.57
N ILE A 64 19.77 8.30 3.95
CA ILE A 64 19.01 7.51 4.92
C ILE A 64 19.94 7.03 6.02
N ASP A 65 19.47 7.22 7.24
CA ASP A 65 20.12 6.84 8.49
C ASP A 65 19.15 5.94 9.25
N PHE A 66 19.59 4.74 9.60
CA PHE A 66 18.74 3.70 10.23
C PHE A 66 18.71 3.82 11.76
N GLY A 67 19.37 4.83 12.35
CA GLY A 67 19.20 5.23 13.74
C GLY A 67 19.94 4.37 14.77
N ASN A 68 20.66 3.33 14.35
CA ASN A 68 21.52 2.48 15.19
C ASN A 68 22.85 3.17 15.58
N ASP A 69 23.43 3.98 14.70
CA ASP A 69 24.73 4.65 14.93
C ASP A 69 24.82 6.07 14.32
N GLN A 70 23.72 6.59 13.77
CA GLN A 70 23.66 7.86 13.04
C GLN A 70 24.57 7.94 11.80
N ALA A 71 25.12 6.81 11.34
CA ALA A 71 25.84 6.74 10.09
C ALA A 71 24.87 6.76 8.91
N VAL A 72 25.25 7.44 7.83
CA VAL A 72 24.49 7.39 6.57
C VAL A 72 24.75 6.03 5.95
N GLU A 73 23.75 5.15 5.98
CA GLU A 73 23.87 3.80 5.43
C GLU A 73 23.48 3.74 3.95
N VAL A 74 22.62 4.66 3.47
CA VAL A 74 22.20 4.71 2.06
C VAL A 74 22.18 6.15 1.55
N SER A 75 22.67 6.32 0.33
CA SER A 75 22.69 7.58 -0.40
C SER A 75 22.24 7.35 -1.84
N SER A 76 21.30 8.15 -2.33
CA SER A 76 20.82 8.11 -3.72
C SER A 76 20.60 9.51 -4.26
N ASN A 77 20.65 9.68 -5.57
CA ASN A 77 20.10 10.84 -6.25
C ASN A 77 18.60 10.66 -6.43
N TYR A 78 17.85 11.75 -6.47
CA TYR A 78 16.43 11.73 -6.75
C TYR A 78 16.00 12.87 -7.68
N THR A 79 15.00 12.58 -8.51
CA THR A 79 14.35 13.57 -9.39
C THR A 79 12.83 13.47 -9.21
N ILE A 80 12.16 14.60 -9.03
CA ILE A 80 10.70 14.65 -8.91
C ILE A 80 10.11 14.99 -10.27
N ASN A 81 9.15 14.18 -10.72
CA ASN A 81 8.41 14.36 -11.96
C ASN A 81 6.91 14.29 -11.66
N GLY A 82 6.31 15.43 -11.32
CA GLY A 82 4.91 15.52 -10.94
C GLY A 82 4.63 14.78 -9.62
N ASP A 83 3.79 13.74 -9.69
CA ASP A 83 3.45 12.85 -8.57
C ASP A 83 4.40 11.64 -8.46
N THR A 84 5.44 11.58 -9.28
CA THR A 84 6.44 10.50 -9.23
C THR A 84 7.79 11.01 -8.77
N VAL A 85 8.55 10.11 -8.14
CA VAL A 85 9.96 10.31 -7.83
C VAL A 85 10.78 9.18 -8.44
N GLU A 86 11.89 9.56 -9.05
CA GLU A 86 12.90 8.65 -9.56
C GLU A 86 14.09 8.64 -8.61
N PHE A 87 14.55 7.45 -8.22
CA PHE A 87 15.77 7.26 -7.43
C PHE A 87 16.85 6.56 -8.23
N THR A 88 18.05 7.14 -8.19
CA THR A 88 19.24 6.62 -8.88
C THR A 88 20.36 6.46 -7.88
N ASP A 89 21.04 5.32 -7.90
CA ASP A 89 22.18 5.07 -7.01
C ASP A 89 23.31 6.02 -7.36
N VAL A 90 24.00 6.52 -6.33
CA VAL A 90 25.10 7.47 -6.52
C VAL A 90 26.29 6.79 -7.20
N GLU A 91 26.52 5.50 -6.93
CA GLU A 91 27.66 4.75 -7.48
C GLU A 91 27.28 3.91 -8.72
N GLY A 92 25.99 3.54 -8.87
CA GLY A 92 25.47 2.89 -10.07
C GLY A 92 25.95 1.45 -10.29
N GLU A 93 26.89 0.98 -9.48
CA GLU A 93 27.56 -0.32 -9.64
C GLU A 93 26.62 -1.50 -9.39
N MET A 94 25.70 -1.37 -8.43
CA MET A 94 24.76 -2.46 -8.12
C MET A 94 23.51 -2.42 -8.99
N CYS A 95 23.07 -1.23 -9.41
CA CYS A 95 21.78 -1.06 -10.07
C CYS A 95 21.80 0.09 -11.09
N PRO A 96 21.97 -0.21 -12.39
CA PRO A 96 22.17 0.81 -13.42
C PRO A 96 20.88 1.54 -13.85
N ALA A 97 19.71 0.91 -13.74
CA ALA A 97 18.44 1.49 -14.17
C ALA A 97 17.67 2.14 -13.01
N PRO A 98 17.15 3.37 -13.14
CA PRO A 98 16.48 4.07 -12.05
C PRO A 98 15.23 3.36 -11.53
N GLY A 99 14.88 3.59 -10.26
CA GLY A 99 13.63 3.13 -9.67
C GLY A 99 12.60 4.26 -9.64
N THR A 100 11.39 4.01 -10.13
CA THR A 100 10.29 4.99 -10.19
C THR A 100 9.19 4.63 -9.20
N TYR A 101 8.74 5.64 -8.45
CA TYR A 101 7.78 5.51 -7.36
C TYR A 101 6.69 6.57 -7.49
N LEU A 102 5.45 6.19 -7.22
CA LEU A 102 4.36 7.14 -6.98
C LEU A 102 4.52 7.70 -5.58
N MET A 103 4.41 9.03 -5.46
CA MET A 103 4.55 9.75 -4.21
C MET A 103 3.17 10.16 -3.70
N ASP A 104 2.87 9.80 -2.44
CA ASP A 104 1.72 10.30 -1.69
C ASP A 104 2.24 11.25 -0.61
N GLU A 105 2.27 12.54 -0.96
CA GLU A 105 2.75 13.61 -0.09
C GLU A 105 1.57 14.41 0.49
N THR A 106 1.57 14.57 1.81
CA THR A 106 0.66 15.45 2.53
C THR A 106 1.44 16.27 3.58
N PRO A 107 0.84 17.31 4.18
CA PRO A 107 1.45 17.99 5.32
C PRO A 107 1.76 17.08 6.52
N TYR A 108 1.13 15.90 6.59
CA TYR A 108 1.20 14.99 7.74
C TYR A 108 2.12 13.81 7.51
N TYR A 109 2.20 13.31 6.28
CA TYR A 109 3.02 12.16 5.95
C TYR A 109 3.52 12.17 4.51
N LEU A 110 4.55 11.37 4.27
CA LEU A 110 5.06 10.99 2.96
C LEU A 110 5.08 9.47 2.86
N ALA A 111 4.64 8.95 1.72
CA ALA A 111 4.71 7.53 1.40
C ALA A 111 5.00 7.34 -0.09
N PHE A 112 5.50 6.15 -0.43
CA PHE A 112 5.85 5.80 -1.79
C PHE A 112 5.26 4.45 -2.18
N ASP A 113 4.66 4.37 -3.36
CA ASP A 113 4.30 3.11 -3.99
C ASP A 113 5.28 2.82 -5.13
N VAL A 114 5.90 1.65 -5.11
CA VAL A 114 6.84 1.24 -6.16
C VAL A 114 6.07 1.07 -7.48
N LEU A 115 6.39 1.85 -8.51
CA LEU A 115 5.85 1.65 -9.85
C LEU A 115 6.74 0.70 -10.65
N ASN A 116 8.03 0.99 -10.68
CA ASN A 116 9.03 0.16 -11.34
C ASN A 116 10.35 0.24 -10.58
N ASP A 117 10.79 -0.88 -10.01
CA ASP A 117 12.13 -0.98 -9.42
C ASP A 117 12.62 -2.42 -9.56
N THR A 118 13.68 -2.61 -10.34
CA THR A 118 14.31 -3.92 -10.58
C THR A 118 15.47 -4.19 -9.61
N CYS A 119 15.72 -3.30 -8.66
CA CYS A 119 16.84 -3.29 -7.73
C CYS A 119 16.39 -3.58 -6.29
N ASN A 120 15.47 -4.53 -6.07
CA ASN A 120 15.03 -4.93 -4.72
C ASN A 120 14.57 -3.75 -3.83
N GLY A 121 13.96 -2.72 -4.43
CA GLY A 121 13.71 -1.45 -3.74
C GLY A 121 15.03 -0.76 -3.41
N ARG A 122 15.53 0.05 -4.34
CA ARG A 122 16.78 0.83 -4.19
C ARG A 122 16.82 1.60 -2.89
N ILE A 123 15.64 2.00 -2.41
CA ILE A 123 15.42 2.43 -1.06
C ILE A 123 14.49 1.41 -0.37
N LYS A 124 15.07 0.37 0.24
CA LYS A 124 14.33 -0.66 1.01
C LYS A 124 13.41 -0.05 2.08
N THR A 125 13.65 1.18 2.48
CA THR A 125 12.88 1.91 3.49
C THR A 125 11.73 2.75 2.95
N THR A 126 11.59 2.94 1.63
CA THR A 126 10.48 3.73 1.03
C THR A 126 9.12 3.13 1.36
N SER A 127 9.07 1.83 1.65
CA SER A 127 7.87 1.16 2.13
C SER A 127 7.43 1.71 3.50
N GLY A 128 6.18 2.17 3.57
CA GLY A 128 5.56 2.67 4.79
C GLY A 128 5.36 4.19 4.78
N PHE A 129 5.00 4.71 5.95
CA PHE A 129 4.70 6.12 6.14
C PHE A 129 5.84 6.81 6.88
N TRP A 130 6.10 8.05 6.47
CA TRP A 130 7.08 8.94 7.06
C TRP A 130 6.41 10.22 7.51
N THR A 131 6.94 10.91 8.53
CA THR A 131 6.41 12.19 9.02
C THR A 131 7.52 13.21 9.24
N LYS A 132 7.22 14.51 9.22
CA LYS A 132 8.19 15.55 9.56
C LYS A 132 8.56 15.51 11.07
N PRO A 133 9.72 16.05 11.47
CA PRO A 133 10.18 16.07 12.87
C PRO A 133 9.21 16.71 13.87
N ASN A 134 8.38 17.65 13.44
CA ASN A 134 7.33 18.26 14.26
C ASN A 134 6.04 17.44 14.32
N PHE A 135 6.12 16.10 14.15
CA PHE A 135 4.96 15.21 14.10
C PHE A 135 4.01 15.29 15.30
N ARG A 136 4.49 15.75 16.46
CA ARG A 136 3.65 15.97 17.65
C ARG A 136 2.66 17.12 17.42
N GLU A 137 3.12 18.25 16.89
CA GLU A 137 2.28 19.40 16.54
C GLU A 137 1.31 19.04 15.41
N LEU A 138 1.79 18.28 14.42
CA LEU A 138 0.96 17.75 13.33
C LEU A 138 -0.16 16.85 13.87
N GLN A 139 0.15 15.99 14.84
CA GLN A 139 -0.84 15.14 15.51
C GLN A 139 -1.86 15.99 16.28
N GLU A 140 -1.42 16.96 17.09
CA GLU A 140 -2.32 17.85 17.84
C GLU A 140 -3.26 18.62 16.91
N THR A 141 -2.76 19.02 15.75
CA THR A 141 -3.55 19.68 14.71
C THR A 141 -4.64 18.75 14.20
N LEU A 142 -4.31 17.51 13.84
CA LEU A 142 -5.29 16.50 13.43
C LEU A 142 -6.29 16.20 14.54
N ASP A 143 -5.84 16.09 15.79
CA ASP A 143 -6.68 15.82 16.96
C ASP A 143 -7.74 16.92 17.15
N LYS A 144 -7.34 18.20 17.03
CA LYS A 144 -8.26 19.34 17.10
C LYS A 144 -9.26 19.35 15.93
N GLN A 145 -8.79 19.10 14.71
CA GLN A 145 -9.66 19.09 13.52
C GLN A 145 -10.69 17.95 13.60
N ILE A 146 -10.27 16.74 13.98
CA ILE A 146 -11.15 15.58 14.13
C ILE A 146 -12.16 15.80 15.27
N ALA A 147 -11.76 16.45 16.36
CA ALA A 147 -12.67 16.78 17.45
C ALA A 147 -13.76 17.79 17.04
N ALA A 148 -13.41 18.74 16.17
CA ALA A 148 -14.36 19.72 15.64
C ALA A 148 -15.30 19.12 14.57
N ASN A 149 -14.74 18.33 13.64
CA ASN A 149 -15.48 17.61 12.62
C ASN A 149 -14.76 16.28 12.29
N PRO A 150 -15.31 15.11 12.66
CA PRO A 150 -14.65 13.83 12.46
C PRO A 150 -14.78 13.35 11.00
N GLU A 151 -14.14 14.05 10.08
CA GLU A 151 -14.08 13.68 8.67
C GLU A 151 -13.21 12.43 8.47
N ALA A 152 -13.70 11.50 7.65
CA ALA A 152 -12.99 10.25 7.37
C ALA A 152 -11.57 10.52 6.86
N LYS A 153 -11.39 11.48 5.95
CA LYS A 153 -10.07 11.84 5.40
C LYS A 153 -9.07 12.27 6.48
N LEU A 154 -9.50 12.99 7.51
CA LEU A 154 -8.64 13.40 8.63
C LEU A 154 -8.22 12.20 9.48
N GLN A 155 -9.15 11.27 9.74
CA GLN A 155 -8.85 10.03 10.44
C GLN A 155 -7.86 9.17 9.62
N LEU A 156 -8.03 9.09 8.31
CA LEU A 156 -7.10 8.39 7.43
C LEU A 156 -5.68 9.00 7.51
N MET A 157 -5.57 10.33 7.45
CA MET A 157 -4.29 11.03 7.60
C MET A 157 -3.65 10.78 8.97
N ARG A 158 -4.43 10.84 10.06
CA ARG A 158 -3.92 10.57 11.41
C ARG A 158 -3.51 9.11 11.60
N GLY A 159 -4.26 8.16 11.02
CA GLY A 159 -3.88 6.75 11.02
C GLY A 159 -2.54 6.51 10.33
N ARG A 160 -2.28 7.16 9.20
CA ARG A 160 -1.00 7.08 8.47
C ARG A 160 0.15 7.75 9.23
N LEU A 161 -0.10 8.88 9.90
CA LEU A 161 0.86 9.49 10.84
C LEU A 161 1.15 8.56 12.03
N TYR A 162 0.15 7.87 12.56
CA TYR A 162 0.35 6.88 13.62
C TYR A 162 1.19 5.68 13.15
N MET A 163 1.02 5.24 11.89
CA MET A 163 1.93 4.24 11.30
C MET A 163 3.37 4.75 11.24
N ALA A 164 3.59 6.00 10.79
CA ALA A 164 4.93 6.60 10.74
C ALA A 164 5.58 6.72 12.13
N THR A 165 4.77 6.85 13.18
CA THR A 165 5.23 7.01 14.57
C THR A 165 5.19 5.72 15.38
N GLY A 166 4.90 4.57 14.76
CA GLY A 166 4.88 3.26 15.43
C GLY A 166 3.68 3.02 16.35
N ASN A 167 2.63 3.84 16.27
CA ASN A 167 1.42 3.75 17.10
C ASN A 167 0.34 2.87 16.45
N SER A 168 0.64 1.59 16.22
CA SER A 168 -0.23 0.66 15.46
C SER A 168 -1.66 0.54 16.00
N GLU A 169 -1.84 0.52 17.32
CA GLU A 169 -3.18 0.46 17.96
C GLU A 169 -4.04 1.67 17.61
N LYS A 170 -3.45 2.88 17.66
CA LYS A 170 -4.17 4.11 17.32
C LYS A 170 -4.45 4.18 15.82
N ALA A 171 -3.48 3.79 14.99
CA ALA A 171 -3.65 3.68 13.54
C ALA A 171 -4.82 2.76 13.18
N ARG A 172 -4.89 1.58 13.81
CA ARG A 172 -5.96 0.60 13.60
C ARG A 172 -7.34 1.17 13.89
N LYS A 173 -7.47 1.92 14.99
CA LYS A 173 -8.73 2.57 15.37
C LYS A 173 -9.18 3.57 14.30
N ASP A 174 -8.26 4.40 13.83
CA ASP A 174 -8.56 5.41 12.80
C ASP A 174 -8.88 4.78 11.44
N PHE A 175 -8.15 3.74 11.01
CA PHE A 175 -8.48 3.02 9.79
C PHE A 175 -9.83 2.31 9.89
N SER A 176 -10.18 1.76 11.06
CA SER A 176 -11.50 1.15 11.26
C SER A 176 -12.62 2.18 11.20
N ALA A 177 -12.41 3.37 11.77
CA ALA A 177 -13.36 4.47 11.68
C ALA A 177 -13.53 4.95 10.22
N PHE A 178 -12.44 5.05 9.46
CA PHE A 178 -12.49 5.34 8.03
C PHE A 178 -13.28 4.28 7.26
N ILE A 179 -12.93 3.00 7.43
CA ILE A 179 -13.54 1.87 6.71
C ILE A 179 -15.05 1.79 6.98
N ALA A 180 -15.50 2.15 8.19
CA ALA A 180 -16.91 2.19 8.53
C ALA A 180 -17.71 3.27 7.77
N LYS A 181 -17.02 4.29 7.22
CA LYS A 181 -17.60 5.35 6.40
C LYS A 181 -17.40 5.10 4.91
N ASP A 182 -16.22 4.64 4.53
CA ASP A 182 -15.83 4.31 3.16
C ASP A 182 -15.06 2.98 3.13
N SER A 183 -15.71 1.95 2.59
CA SER A 183 -15.15 0.61 2.45
C SER A 183 -14.75 0.28 1.00
N SER A 184 -14.62 1.30 0.14
CA SER A 184 -14.23 1.15 -1.27
C SER A 184 -12.72 1.26 -1.48
N ASN A 185 -11.99 1.83 -0.53
CA ASN A 185 -10.55 2.04 -0.65
C ASN A 185 -9.72 0.82 -0.18
N ALA A 186 -9.26 0.01 -1.14
CA ALA A 186 -8.44 -1.18 -0.90
C ALA A 186 -7.18 -0.90 -0.06
N ARG A 187 -6.53 0.27 -0.26
CA ARG A 187 -5.29 0.62 0.43
C ARG A 187 -5.49 0.78 1.94
N VAL A 188 -6.68 1.20 2.39
CA VAL A 188 -6.94 1.38 3.83
C VAL A 188 -7.06 0.03 4.54
N PHE A 189 -7.61 -0.98 3.88
CA PHE A 189 -7.57 -2.36 4.40
C PHE A 189 -6.13 -2.85 4.54
N ILE A 190 -5.25 -2.58 3.57
CA ILE A 190 -3.82 -2.93 3.68
C ILE A 190 -3.11 -2.19 4.80
N ASN A 191 -3.38 -0.88 4.95
CA ASN A 191 -2.84 -0.12 6.05
C ASN A 191 -3.27 -0.69 7.41
N ARG A 192 -4.53 -1.12 7.53
CA ARG A 192 -5.04 -1.75 8.76
C ARG A 192 -4.49 -3.16 8.96
N ALA A 193 -4.38 -3.98 7.92
CA ALA A 193 -3.75 -5.30 7.95
C ALA A 193 -2.33 -5.20 8.54
N ALA A 194 -1.53 -4.22 8.10
CA ALA A 194 -0.19 -3.99 8.61
C ALA A 194 -0.15 -3.68 10.13
N THR A 195 -1.23 -3.16 10.73
CA THR A 195 -1.31 -2.92 12.18
C THR A 195 -1.52 -4.19 13.00
N PHE A 196 -1.95 -5.29 12.38
CA PHE A 196 -2.18 -6.57 13.05
C PHE A 196 -0.94 -7.47 13.06
N PHE A 197 0.01 -7.25 12.15
CA PHE A 197 1.21 -8.07 12.03
C PHE A 197 2.27 -7.74 13.12
N PRO A 198 2.98 -8.74 13.70
CA PRO A 198 2.85 -10.19 13.52
C PRO A 198 1.88 -10.85 14.52
N GLY A 199 0.96 -10.10 15.14
CA GLY A 199 0.10 -10.60 16.22
C GLY A 199 -1.15 -11.37 15.77
N ASP A 200 -2.00 -10.76 14.95
CA ASP A 200 -3.31 -11.31 14.58
C ASP A 200 -3.38 -11.62 13.07
N MET A 201 -2.87 -12.79 12.69
CA MET A 201 -2.81 -13.23 11.28
C MET A 201 -4.20 -13.42 10.66
N GLN A 202 -5.22 -13.73 11.46
CA GLN A 202 -6.57 -13.91 10.96
C GLN A 202 -7.14 -12.57 10.50
N SER A 203 -6.92 -11.50 11.28
CA SER A 203 -7.31 -10.14 10.90
C SER A 203 -6.47 -9.61 9.72
N VAL A 204 -5.17 -9.92 9.64
CA VAL A 204 -4.34 -9.62 8.45
C VAL A 204 -4.97 -10.26 7.20
N LEU A 205 -5.27 -11.56 7.26
CA LEU A 205 -5.85 -12.29 6.14
C LEU A 205 -7.18 -11.69 5.69
N ALA A 206 -8.09 -11.42 6.64
CA ALA A 206 -9.41 -10.86 6.34
C ALA A 206 -9.32 -9.49 5.63
N ASP A 207 -8.44 -8.59 6.10
CA ASP A 207 -8.24 -7.29 5.47
C ASP A 207 -7.58 -7.43 4.08
N CYS A 208 -6.64 -8.37 3.92
CA CYS A 208 -6.02 -8.62 2.61
C CYS A 208 -7.02 -9.19 1.60
N GLU A 209 -7.89 -10.13 2.01
CA GLU A 209 -8.94 -10.66 1.15
C GLU A 209 -9.92 -9.57 0.72
N ARG A 210 -10.27 -8.67 1.63
CA ARG A 210 -11.13 -7.53 1.30
C ARG A 210 -10.43 -6.55 0.34
N ALA A 211 -9.16 -6.28 0.54
CA ALA A 211 -8.37 -5.44 -0.36
C ALA A 211 -8.25 -6.06 -1.76
N ILE A 212 -7.96 -7.36 -1.87
CA ILE A 212 -7.86 -8.09 -3.15
C ILE A 212 -9.21 -8.09 -3.88
N ALA A 213 -10.32 -8.22 -3.16
CA ALA A 213 -11.65 -8.17 -3.76
C ALA A 213 -11.98 -6.78 -4.36
N LEU A 214 -11.43 -5.71 -3.80
CA LEU A 214 -11.59 -4.33 -4.29
C LEU A 214 -10.59 -4.00 -5.41
N ASP A 215 -9.35 -4.44 -5.26
CA ASP A 215 -8.23 -4.21 -6.15
C ASP A 215 -7.38 -5.48 -6.30
N PRO A 216 -7.69 -6.34 -7.28
CA PRO A 216 -6.96 -7.58 -7.52
C PRO A 216 -5.50 -7.38 -7.95
N GLU A 217 -5.11 -6.17 -8.36
CA GLU A 217 -3.75 -5.83 -8.80
C GLU A 217 -2.90 -5.26 -7.65
N ASN A 218 -3.47 -5.20 -6.44
CA ASN A 218 -2.76 -4.71 -5.27
C ASN A 218 -1.69 -5.70 -4.79
N LYS A 219 -0.46 -5.54 -5.26
CA LYS A 219 0.67 -6.41 -4.88
C LYS A 219 0.96 -6.46 -3.37
N ASN A 220 0.72 -5.37 -2.63
CA ASN A 220 0.88 -5.35 -1.16
C ASN A 220 -0.13 -6.28 -0.48
N ALA A 221 -1.37 -6.34 -0.99
CA ALA A 221 -2.41 -7.22 -0.48
C ALA A 221 -2.05 -8.70 -0.64
N TRP A 222 -1.58 -9.07 -1.83
CA TRP A 222 -1.10 -10.43 -2.10
C TRP A 222 0.10 -10.81 -1.24
N PHE A 223 1.04 -9.88 -1.04
CA PHE A 223 2.20 -10.13 -0.19
C PHE A 223 1.81 -10.34 1.28
N LEU A 224 1.04 -9.43 1.87
CA LEU A 224 0.61 -9.55 3.26
C LEU A 224 -0.29 -10.79 3.49
N ARG A 225 -1.13 -11.15 2.50
CA ARG A 225 -1.86 -12.42 2.50
C ARG A 225 -0.90 -13.61 2.58
N GLY A 226 0.14 -13.61 1.75
CA GLY A 226 1.16 -14.65 1.75
C GLY A 226 1.86 -14.79 3.10
N LEU A 227 2.27 -13.67 3.70
CA LEU A 227 2.88 -13.67 5.05
C LEU A 227 1.93 -14.24 6.09
N ALA A 228 0.67 -13.79 6.12
CA ALA A 228 -0.30 -14.27 7.09
C ALA A 228 -0.56 -15.77 6.96
N LEU A 229 -0.74 -16.26 5.72
CA LEU A 229 -0.93 -17.69 5.45
C LEU A 229 0.28 -18.53 5.84
N TYR A 230 1.49 -18.01 5.61
CA TYR A 230 2.73 -18.70 5.97
C TYR A 230 2.84 -18.86 7.49
N GLU A 231 2.60 -17.79 8.25
CA GLU A 231 2.59 -17.82 9.72
C GLU A 231 1.49 -18.73 10.29
N MET A 232 0.40 -18.92 9.55
CA MET A 232 -0.68 -19.88 9.87
C MET A 232 -0.43 -21.30 9.34
N ASP A 233 0.79 -21.62 8.89
CA ASP A 233 1.21 -22.92 8.32
C ASP A 233 0.45 -23.36 7.04
N ARG A 234 -0.25 -22.43 6.38
CA ARG A 234 -0.92 -22.63 5.08
C ARG A 234 0.04 -22.36 3.91
N LYS A 235 1.18 -23.05 3.91
CA LYS A 235 2.36 -22.75 3.06
C LYS A 235 2.06 -22.76 1.56
N LYS A 236 1.27 -23.71 1.07
CA LYS A 236 0.90 -23.77 -0.35
C LYS A 236 0.19 -22.49 -0.81
N GLU A 237 -0.85 -22.08 -0.09
CA GLU A 237 -1.63 -20.88 -0.42
C GLU A 237 -0.80 -19.59 -0.21
N ALA A 238 0.13 -19.62 0.75
CA ALA A 238 1.09 -18.54 0.93
C ALA A 238 1.96 -18.35 -0.32
N CYS A 239 2.52 -19.44 -0.84
CA CYS A 239 3.35 -19.43 -2.04
C CYS A 239 2.59 -19.00 -3.30
N GLU A 240 1.33 -19.40 -3.45
CA GLU A 240 0.45 -18.88 -4.52
C GLU A 240 0.27 -17.35 -4.41
N SER A 241 0.12 -16.83 -3.19
CA SER A 241 -0.02 -15.39 -2.94
C SER A 241 1.28 -14.64 -3.24
N PHE A 242 2.42 -15.19 -2.84
CA PHE A 242 3.73 -14.61 -3.14
C PHE A 242 4.02 -14.61 -4.64
N SER A 243 3.67 -15.68 -5.38
CA SER A 243 3.75 -15.68 -6.85
C SER A 243 2.96 -14.52 -7.42
N LYS A 244 1.72 -14.32 -6.94
CA LYS A 244 0.88 -13.26 -7.46
C LYS A 244 1.45 -11.87 -7.21
N ALA A 245 2.00 -11.63 -6.02
CA ALA A 245 2.68 -10.37 -5.71
C ALA A 245 3.89 -10.14 -6.63
N ILE A 246 4.68 -11.18 -6.92
CA ILE A 246 5.85 -11.12 -7.81
C ILE A 246 5.44 -10.84 -9.27
N GLU A 247 4.40 -11.52 -9.78
CA GLU A 247 3.82 -11.26 -11.11
C GLU A 247 3.38 -9.80 -11.26
N LEU A 248 2.80 -9.23 -10.20
CA LEU A 248 2.35 -7.84 -10.14
C LEU A 248 3.50 -6.84 -9.89
N GLY A 249 4.76 -7.28 -9.96
CA GLY A 249 5.93 -6.41 -9.90
C GLY A 249 6.45 -6.13 -8.48
N PHE A 250 6.13 -6.98 -7.49
CA PHE A 250 6.82 -6.97 -6.18
C PHE A 250 8.13 -7.79 -6.29
N SER A 251 9.02 -7.35 -7.18
CA SER A 251 10.26 -8.03 -7.56
C SER A 251 11.22 -8.27 -6.39
N VAL A 252 11.20 -7.41 -5.37
CA VAL A 252 12.06 -7.51 -4.17
C VAL A 252 11.87 -8.82 -3.40
N LEU A 253 10.74 -9.49 -3.55
CA LEU A 253 10.45 -10.76 -2.87
C LEU A 253 11.02 -11.98 -3.59
N ARG A 254 11.45 -11.84 -4.86
CA ARG A 254 11.89 -12.99 -5.67
C ARG A 254 12.97 -13.81 -5.00
N ILE A 255 13.91 -13.17 -4.28
CA ILE A 255 15.00 -13.91 -3.62
C ILE A 255 14.54 -14.51 -2.30
N ALA A 256 13.92 -13.70 -1.42
CA ALA A 256 13.54 -14.11 -0.08
C ALA A 256 12.45 -15.20 -0.08
N GLU A 257 11.47 -15.09 -0.98
CA GLU A 257 10.34 -16.01 -1.02
C GLU A 257 10.59 -17.23 -1.92
N LYS A 258 11.50 -17.15 -2.90
CA LYS A 258 11.91 -18.31 -3.71
C LYS A 258 12.50 -19.43 -2.85
N GLN A 259 13.26 -19.09 -1.81
CA GLN A 259 13.77 -20.11 -0.90
C GLN A 259 12.64 -20.77 -0.09
N LYS A 260 11.65 -19.99 0.37
CA LYS A 260 10.52 -20.52 1.16
C LYS A 260 9.56 -21.36 0.32
N CYS A 261 9.44 -21.03 -0.96
CA CYS A 261 8.46 -21.62 -1.87
C CYS A 261 9.05 -22.57 -2.92
N ALA A 262 10.33 -22.92 -2.79
CA ALA A 262 11.03 -23.78 -3.76
C ALA A 262 10.36 -25.15 -3.98
N GLU A 263 9.68 -25.70 -2.96
CA GLU A 263 8.92 -26.95 -3.06
C GLU A 263 7.60 -26.80 -3.85
N TYR A 264 7.04 -25.59 -3.87
CA TYR A 264 5.73 -25.29 -4.47
C TYR A 264 5.81 -24.62 -5.83
N TRP A 265 6.95 -24.01 -6.15
CA TRP A 265 7.21 -23.38 -7.44
C TRP A 265 8.07 -24.30 -8.28
N ASP A 266 7.50 -24.77 -9.40
CA ASP A 266 8.21 -25.64 -10.33
C ASP A 266 9.45 -24.90 -10.87
N ILE A 267 10.63 -25.40 -10.52
CA ILE A 267 11.92 -24.69 -10.60
C ILE A 267 12.29 -24.35 -12.06
N GLU A 268 11.65 -25.01 -13.03
CA GLU A 268 11.95 -24.88 -14.46
C GLU A 268 11.11 -23.81 -15.19
N ASN A 269 10.02 -23.26 -14.62
CA ASN A 269 9.09 -22.41 -15.38
C ASN A 269 8.55 -21.16 -14.66
N THR A 270 9.11 -20.73 -13.52
CA THR A 270 8.77 -19.40 -12.98
C THR A 270 9.40 -18.27 -13.82
N PRO A 271 8.62 -17.30 -14.33
CA PRO A 271 9.12 -16.18 -15.14
C PRO A 271 10.01 -15.18 -14.37
#